data_AF-A0A0F4IUQ1-F1
#
_entry.id   AF-A0A0F4IUQ1-F1
#
_cell.length_a   1.000
_cell.length_b   1.000
_cell.length_c   1.000
_cell.angle_alpha   90.00
_cell.angle_beta   90.00
_cell.angle_gamma   90.00
#
_symmetry.space_group_name_H-M   'P 1'
#
loop_
_entity.id
_entity.type
_entity.pdbx_description
1 polymer ?
#
loop_
_entity_poly.entity_id
_entity_poly.type
_entity_poly.pdbx_seq_one_letter_code
_entity_poly.pdbx_strand_id
1 'polypeptide(L)' 'MAEIDADELLRRIRAARDWAAAEDERLQAASTAGGSDDQQLADASQIYNSIRAVLDEIIEPGKHSREK' A
#
# COMPACT_ATOMS: atom_id res chain seq x y z
N MET A 1 22.37 -15.38 -10.75
CA MET A 1 21.47 -14.34 -10.22
C MET A 1 22.35 -13.31 -9.55
N ALA A 2 22.30 -12.05 -9.97
CA ALA A 2 23.01 -11.00 -9.25
C ALA A 2 22.34 -10.86 -7.88
N GLU A 3 23.14 -10.88 -6.81
CA GLU A 3 22.67 -10.62 -5.46
C GLU A 3 22.12 -9.18 -5.39
N ILE A 4 20.92 -9.01 -4.82
CA ILE A 4 20.33 -7.68 -4.63
C ILE A 4 20.89 -7.13 -3.32
N ASP A 5 21.56 -5.99 -3.38
CA ASP A 5 22.02 -5.29 -2.17
C ASP A 5 20.83 -4.78 -1.34
N ALA A 6 21.04 -4.66 -0.03
CA ALA A 6 20.02 -4.28 0.93
C ALA A 6 19.39 -2.91 0.61
N ASP A 7 20.17 -1.96 0.10
CA ASP A 7 19.67 -0.64 -0.30
C ASP A 7 18.75 -0.72 -1.51
N GLU A 8 19.07 -1.56 -2.49
CA GLU A 8 18.21 -1.77 -3.66
C GLU A 8 16.93 -2.51 -3.28
N LEU A 9 16.99 -3.45 -2.33
CA LEU A 9 15.79 -4.07 -1.78
C LEU A 9 14.90 -3.04 -1.07
N LEU A 10 15.48 -2.21 -0.18
CA LEU A 10 14.73 -1.18 0.54
C LEU A 10 14.12 -0.14 -0.42
N ARG A 11 14.86 0.24 -1.47
CA ARG A 11 14.37 1.12 -2.54
C ARG A 11 13.14 0.53 -3.24
N ARG A 12 13.16 -0.75 -3.57
CA ARG A 12 12.02 -1.43 -4.21
C ARG A 12 10.81 -1.52 -3.29
N ILE A 13 11.02 -1.80 -2.00
CA ILE A 13 9.94 -1.85 -1.01
C ILE A 13 9.28 -0.47 -0.86
N ARG A 14 10.07 0.60 -0.77
CA ARG A 14 9.55 1.98 -0.76
C ARG A 14 8.77 2.31 -2.03
N ALA A 15 9.30 1.96 -3.20
CA ALA A 15 8.59 2.18 -4.45
C ALA A 15 7.25 1.41 -4.51
N ALA A 16 7.20 0.17 -4.02
CA ALA A 16 5.97 -0.60 -3.93
C ALA A 16 4.95 0.03 -2.95
N ARG A 17 5.43 0.59 -1.84
CA ARG A 17 4.60 1.30 -0.85
C ARG A 17 3.97 2.55 -1.46
N ASP A 18 4.76 3.34 -2.18
CA ASP A 18 4.30 4.57 -2.83
C ASP A 18 3.32 4.26 -3.97
N TRP A 19 3.58 3.19 -4.73
CA TRP A 19 2.62 2.70 -5.73
C TRP A 19 1.28 2.27 -5.10
N ALA A 20 1.31 1.51 -4.00
CA ALA A 20 0.08 1.10 -3.31
C ALA A 20 -0.71 2.30 -2.78
N ALA A 21 -0.04 3.37 -2.32
CA ALA A 21 -0.69 4.61 -1.92
C ALA A 21 -1.36 5.32 -3.10
N ALA A 22 -0.67 5.46 -4.24
CA ALA A 22 -1.23 6.08 -5.43
C ALA A 22 -2.45 5.32 -5.98
N GLU A 23 -2.42 3.99 -5.89
CA GLU A 23 -3.52 3.14 -6.34
C GLU A 23 -4.74 3.23 -5.41
N ASP A 24 -4.53 3.32 -4.10
CA ASP A 24 -5.59 3.62 -3.13
C ASP A 24 -6.25 4.98 -3.43
N GLU A 25 -5.46 6.03 -3.64
CA GLU A 25 -5.95 7.36 -4.02
C GLU A 25 -6.75 7.33 -5.34
N ARG A 26 -6.30 6.56 -6.33
CA ARG A 26 -7.00 6.37 -7.61
C ARG A 26 -8.37 5.70 -7.43
N LEU A 27 -8.44 4.67 -6.59
CA LEU A 27 -9.68 3.95 -6.31
C LEU A 27 -10.68 4.81 -5.53
N GLN A 28 -10.18 5.59 -4.56
CA GLN A 28 -11.00 6.55 -3.83
C GLN A 28 -11.53 7.67 -4.75
N ALA A 29 -10.71 8.18 -5.66
CA ALA A 29 -11.18 9.14 -6.66
C ALA A 29 -12.27 8.52 -7.57
N ALA A 30 -12.10 7.26 -7.97
CA ALA A 30 -13.08 6.55 -8.78
C ALA A 30 -14.41 6.29 -8.04
N SER A 31 -14.37 5.96 -6.74
CA SER A 31 -15.58 5.75 -5.93
C SER A 31 -16.35 7.06 -5.73
N THR A 32 -15.65 8.19 -5.53
CA THR A 32 -16.30 9.50 -5.41
C THR A 32 -16.97 9.99 -6.69
N ALA A 33 -16.61 9.44 -7.85
CA ALA A 33 -17.24 9.76 -9.13
C ALA A 33 -18.64 9.13 -9.29
N GLY A 34 -19.03 8.21 -8.40
CA GLY A 34 -20.36 7.60 -8.31
C GLY A 34 -20.61 6.58 -9.42
N GLY A 35 -20.47 5.29 -9.10
CA GLY A 35 -20.73 4.18 -10.02
C GLY A 35 -21.43 2.99 -9.34
N SER A 36 -21.92 2.03 -10.12
CA SER A 36 -22.48 0.78 -9.60
C SER A 36 -21.46 -0.08 -8.84
N ASP A 37 -20.18 0.21 -9.03
CA ASP A 37 -19.07 -0.62 -8.58
C ASP A 37 -18.39 -0.06 -7.31
N ASP A 38 -19.01 0.91 -6.63
CA ASP A 38 -18.44 1.59 -5.44
C ASP A 38 -17.99 0.61 -4.34
N GLN A 39 -18.73 -0.48 -4.11
CA GLN A 39 -18.34 -1.50 -3.15
C GLN A 39 -17.07 -2.25 -3.58
N GLN A 40 -16.93 -2.58 -4.86
CA GLN A 40 -15.73 -3.26 -5.38
C GLN A 40 -14.51 -2.34 -5.30
N LEU A 41 -14.70 -1.04 -5.54
CA LEU A 41 -13.66 -0.02 -5.40
C LEU A 41 -13.23 0.14 -3.93
N ALA A 42 -14.19 0.12 -2.99
CA ALA A 42 -13.90 0.15 -1.56
C ALA A 42 -13.13 -1.08 -1.08
N ASP A 43 -13.55 -2.28 -1.51
CA ASP A 43 -12.85 -3.54 -1.18
C ASP A 43 -11.41 -3.53 -1.74
N ALA A 44 -11.22 -3.05 -2.97
CA ALA A 44 -9.90 -2.90 -3.57
C ALA A 44 -9.03 -1.88 -2.81
N SER A 45 -9.59 -0.74 -2.42
CA SER A 45 -8.92 0.28 -1.59
C SER A 45 -8.44 -0.31 -0.26
N GLN A 46 -9.25 -1.15 0.39
CA GLN A 46 -8.86 -1.82 1.63
C GLN A 46 -7.66 -2.78 1.44
N ILE A 47 -7.57 -3.46 0.29
CA ILE A 47 -6.44 -4.33 -0.05
C ILE A 47 -5.15 -3.51 -0.15
N TYR A 48 -5.17 -2.40 -0.89
CA TYR A 48 -4.00 -1.53 -1.01
C TYR A 48 -3.57 -0.91 0.32
N ASN A 49 -4.52 -0.55 1.17
CA ASN A 49 -4.24 -0.10 2.53
C ASN A 49 -3.57 -1.19 3.38
N SER A 50 -4.01 -2.46 3.25
CA SER A 50 -3.41 -3.59 3.95
C SER A 50 -1.98 -3.87 3.47
N ILE A 51 -1.75 -3.80 2.14
CA ILE A 51 -0.41 -3.92 1.55
C ILE A 51 0.50 -2.81 2.08
N ARG A 52 0.02 -1.56 2.07
CA ARG A 52 0.77 -0.41 2.59
C ARG A 52 1.15 -0.63 4.04
N ALA A 53 0.22 -1.11 4.88
CA ALA A 53 0.48 -1.38 6.29
C ALA A 53 1.59 -2.42 6.52
N VAL A 54 1.61 -3.49 5.72
CA VAL A 54 2.67 -4.51 5.77
C VAL A 54 4.02 -3.93 5.32
N LEU A 55 4.06 -3.18 4.22
CA LEU A 55 5.30 -2.58 3.71
C LEU A 55 5.86 -1.54 4.69
N ASP A 56 4.98 -0.77 5.32
CA ASP A 56 5.30 0.17 6.38
C ASP A 56 5.95 -0.53 7.59
N GLU A 57 5.43 -1.67 8.03
CA GLU A 57 6.02 -2.45 9.13
C GLU A 57 7.37 -3.07 8.75
N ILE A 58 7.59 -3.42 7.48
CA ILE A 58 8.90 -3.88 6.98
C ILE A 58 9.92 -2.74 6.99
N ILE A 59 9.51 -1.54 6.59
CA ILE A 59 10.37 -0.34 6.55
C ILE A 59 10.65 0.18 7.96
N GLU A 60 9.64 0.19 8.81
CA GLU A 60 9.65 0.73 10.17
C GLU A 60 8.95 -0.26 11.11
N PRO A 61 9.67 -1.26 11.62
CA PRO A 61 9.12 -2.24 12.55
C PRO A 61 8.62 -1.55 13.82
N GLY A 62 7.42 -1.92 14.25
CA GLY A 62 6.72 -1.32 15.39
C GLY A 62 5.77 -0.18 15.03
N LYS A 63 5.75 0.29 13.78
CA LYS A 63 4.93 1.44 13.36
C LYS A 63 3.43 1.24 13.59
N HIS A 64 2.93 0.03 13.39
CA HIS A 64 1.52 -0.30 13.63
C HIS A 64 1.27 -1.07 14.93
N SER A 65 2.30 -1.19 15.78
CA SER A 65 2.14 -1.78 17.11
C SER A 65 1.17 -0.91 17.90
N ARG A 66 -0.03 -1.44 18.13
CA ARG A 66 -1.09 -0.81 18.90
C ARG A 66 -0.59 -0.40 20.28
N GLU A 67 -0.99 0.80 20.68
CA GLU A 67 -1.32 1.15 22.06
C GLU A 67 -1.87 -0.10 22.78
N LYS A 68 -1.15 -0.56 23.81
CA LYS A 68 -1.65 -1.56 24.75
C LYS A 68 -2.59 -0.90 25.75
#